data_AF-A0A2M6Z151-F1
#
_entry.id   AF-A0A2M6Z151-F1
#
_cell.length_a   1.000
_cell.length_b   1.000
_cell.length_c   1.000
_cell.angle_alpha   90.00
_cell.angle_beta   90.00
_cell.angle_gamma   90.00
#
_symmetry.space_group_name_H-M   'P 1'
#
loop_
_entity.id
_entity.type
_entity.pdbx_description
1 polymer ?
#
loop_
_entity_poly.entity_id
_entity_poly.type
_entity_poly.pdbx_seq_one_letter_code
_entity_poly.pdbx_strand_id
1 'polypeptide(L)'
;MRRAAVGFLASTIVAASLHTTPRSVTIVIPDRASPVVLFAAGELQTAFKRAGVATELKKQSESSTQAEGEVRFALSPARERAAAGSDSLKPQEYAVHAPGGASEASITGGDDRGVLYGTMDFIHDHLTGYLAGTPIDCREAPHIATRGIWTWGGRIYNYERLLDNMARWKFNSICVWHRFAPKNARALAAYARTRGIGVVWGYAWGWGMPVCPSDSLERETWKRYIIETYRTTYAAAGGEGVYFQTFTEVYSKTQFCRFGEKCPNGCTNKSAGELLSGWVNPLVEAFAKEFPGVRIYCGVHGHAFHESLQGLDRLDRRAEMVWEDVGAFPFDYNPEAVREKTFNETTEFVGRLASAQGPGGNTLFVFKGMVMGWGGFDPMLVTDEVVLTELARKRAQSWLPLETGWRENAGYEFQMVRIIENLPIPERAVYGLVEDALFEVRQWLPVALFAESLWNPHRDTEGLIKHIENVPDVVSVVR
;
A
#
# COMPACT_ATOMS: atom_id res chain seq x y z
N MET A 1 44.22 13.22 70.85
CA MET A 1 42.92 12.62 70.48
C MET A 1 42.23 13.63 69.56
N ARG A 2 41.84 13.41 68.30
CA ARG A 2 41.41 12.23 67.54
C ARG A 2 41.99 12.28 66.12
N ARG A 3 42.22 11.09 65.53
CA ARG A 3 42.72 10.87 64.16
C ARG A 3 41.59 10.96 63.14
N ALA A 4 41.92 11.48 61.96
CA ALA A 4 41.14 11.36 60.74
C ALA A 4 41.20 9.92 60.20
N ALA A 5 40.07 9.42 59.68
CA ALA A 5 39.99 8.19 58.90
C ALA A 5 39.53 8.54 57.49
N VAL A 6 40.39 8.28 56.51
CA VAL A 6 40.12 8.36 55.08
C VAL A 6 39.55 7.01 54.66
N GLY A 7 38.29 6.98 54.22
CA GLY A 7 37.65 5.80 53.64
C GLY A 7 37.90 5.74 52.13
N PHE A 8 38.50 4.64 51.68
CA PHE A 8 38.68 4.29 50.28
C PHE A 8 37.33 3.83 49.71
N LEU A 9 36.80 4.57 48.72
CA LEU A 9 35.70 4.12 47.88
C LEU A 9 36.30 3.34 46.70
N ALA A 10 36.07 2.03 46.67
CA ALA A 10 36.35 1.20 45.51
C ALA A 10 35.30 1.50 44.44
N SER A 11 35.70 2.22 43.41
CA SER A 11 34.89 2.40 42.20
C SER A 11 34.87 1.09 41.42
N THR A 12 33.73 0.42 41.38
CA THR A 12 33.46 -0.66 40.44
C THR A 12 33.38 -0.06 39.03
N ILE A 13 34.48 -0.13 38.29
CA ILE A 13 34.49 0.17 36.85
C ILE A 13 33.76 -1.00 36.18
N VAL A 14 32.51 -0.79 35.80
CA VAL A 14 31.85 -1.64 34.80
C VAL A 14 32.59 -1.36 33.49
N ALA A 15 33.41 -2.31 33.07
CA ALA A 15 34.04 -2.28 31.76
C ALA A 15 32.93 -2.29 30.71
N ALA A 16 32.67 -1.13 30.08
CA ALA A 16 31.90 -1.09 28.85
C ALA A 16 32.69 -1.91 27.83
N SER A 17 32.19 -3.11 27.51
CA SER A 17 32.71 -3.90 26.40
C SER A 17 32.62 -3.03 25.15
N LEU A 18 33.77 -2.64 24.60
CA LEU A 18 33.87 -1.98 23.30
C LEU A 18 33.40 -3.01 22.27
N HIS A 19 32.11 -3.06 21.99
CA HIS A 19 31.57 -3.88 20.92
C HIS A 19 32.09 -3.35 19.59
N THR A 20 32.93 -4.13 18.94
CA THR A 20 33.41 -3.85 17.59
C THR A 20 32.29 -4.17 16.62
N THR A 21 31.84 -3.17 15.87
CA THR A 21 30.92 -3.36 14.74
C THR A 21 31.43 -4.48 13.82
N PRO A 22 30.59 -5.46 13.46
CA PRO A 22 31.02 -6.58 12.64
C PRO A 22 31.48 -6.07 11.28
N ARG A 23 32.63 -6.57 10.81
CA ARG A 23 33.20 -6.25 9.50
C ARG A 23 32.55 -7.08 8.40
N SER A 24 32.00 -8.24 8.75
CA SER A 24 31.27 -9.10 7.84
C SER A 24 30.01 -9.68 8.49
N VAL A 25 28.95 -9.79 7.68
CA VAL A 25 27.69 -10.42 8.07
C VAL A 25 27.28 -11.45 7.03
N THR A 26 26.95 -12.67 7.47
CA THR A 26 26.29 -13.66 6.61
C THR A 26 24.78 -13.50 6.72
N ILE A 27 24.11 -13.36 5.57
CA ILE A 27 22.65 -13.42 5.49
C ILE A 27 22.28 -14.85 5.13
N VAL A 28 21.52 -15.53 5.99
CA VAL A 28 21.10 -16.91 5.80
C VAL A 28 19.63 -16.95 5.40
N ILE A 29 19.35 -17.49 4.22
CA ILE A 29 17.99 -17.63 3.68
C ILE A 29 17.53 -19.08 3.65
N PRO A 30 16.21 -19.35 3.65
CA PRO A 30 15.69 -20.69 3.45
C PRO A 30 16.18 -21.32 2.14
N ASP A 31 16.44 -22.64 2.13
CA ASP A 31 16.96 -23.35 0.94
C ASP A 31 16.07 -23.21 -0.31
N ARG A 32 14.76 -23.01 -0.07
CA ARG A 32 13.74 -22.77 -1.10
C ARG A 32 13.13 -21.37 -0.94
N ALA A 33 13.99 -20.35 -0.77
CA ALA A 33 13.57 -18.96 -0.71
C ALA A 33 12.78 -18.57 -1.97
N SER A 34 11.62 -17.93 -1.77
CA SER A 34 10.85 -17.37 -2.87
C SER A 34 11.51 -16.10 -3.43
N PRO A 35 11.10 -15.62 -4.62
CA PRO A 35 11.60 -14.36 -5.15
C PRO A 35 11.42 -13.15 -4.21
N VAL A 36 10.39 -13.16 -3.36
CA VAL A 36 10.14 -12.09 -2.37
C VAL A 36 11.20 -12.10 -1.28
N VAL A 37 11.54 -13.29 -0.76
CA VAL A 37 12.60 -13.46 0.24
C VAL A 37 13.97 -13.13 -0.36
N LEU A 38 14.21 -13.46 -1.63
CA LEU A 38 15.44 -13.10 -2.33
C LEU A 38 15.55 -11.58 -2.54
N PHE A 39 14.45 -10.89 -2.85
CA PHE A 39 14.42 -9.44 -2.91
C PHE A 39 14.77 -8.82 -1.56
N ALA A 40 14.14 -9.28 -0.47
CA ALA A 40 14.45 -8.84 0.89
C ALA A 40 15.95 -9.02 1.25
N ALA A 41 16.53 -10.16 0.89
CA ALA A 41 17.95 -10.42 1.14
C ALA A 41 18.85 -9.44 0.36
N GLY A 42 18.50 -9.12 -0.89
CA GLY A 42 19.22 -8.14 -1.71
C GLY A 42 19.17 -6.72 -1.16
N GLU A 43 18.01 -6.30 -0.62
CA GLU A 43 17.86 -5.01 0.07
C GLU A 43 18.75 -4.96 1.32
N LEU A 44 18.75 -6.02 2.13
CA LEU A 44 19.58 -6.10 3.32
C LEU A 44 21.09 -6.10 2.99
N GLN A 45 21.51 -6.83 1.96
CA GLN A 45 22.90 -6.78 1.47
C GLN A 45 23.30 -5.36 1.06
N THR A 46 22.41 -4.64 0.38
CA THR A 46 22.63 -3.27 -0.06
C THR A 46 22.75 -2.33 1.14
N ALA A 47 21.91 -2.49 2.16
CA ALA A 47 21.95 -1.70 3.39
C ALA A 47 23.25 -1.91 4.18
N PHE A 48 23.67 -3.15 4.40
CA PHE A 48 24.96 -3.45 5.05
C PHE A 48 26.15 -2.90 4.25
N LYS A 49 26.14 -3.03 2.92
CA LYS A 49 27.19 -2.47 2.05
C LYS A 49 27.30 -0.95 2.21
N ARG A 50 26.17 -0.23 2.29
CA ARG A 50 26.15 1.22 2.55
C ARG A 50 26.72 1.56 3.92
N ALA A 51 26.51 0.70 4.92
CA ALA A 51 27.11 0.81 6.25
C ALA A 51 28.59 0.38 6.31
N GLY A 52 29.21 0.00 5.17
CA GLY A 52 30.61 -0.43 5.11
C GLY A 52 30.86 -1.86 5.61
N VAL A 53 29.83 -2.69 5.71
CA VAL A 53 29.90 -4.08 6.18
C VAL A 53 29.88 -5.03 4.99
N ALA A 54 30.84 -5.95 4.92
CA ALA A 54 30.87 -6.97 3.89
C ALA A 54 29.75 -7.99 4.10
N THR A 55 29.12 -8.47 3.03
CA THR A 55 28.04 -9.45 3.13
C THR A 55 28.29 -10.69 2.28
N GLU A 56 27.84 -11.83 2.80
CA GLU A 56 27.75 -13.09 2.08
C GLU A 56 26.31 -13.62 2.22
N LEU A 57 25.73 -14.11 1.12
CA LEU A 57 24.40 -14.74 1.13
C LEU A 57 24.57 -16.26 1.09
N LYS A 58 24.00 -16.98 2.06
CA LYS A 58 24.03 -18.45 2.12
C LYS A 58 22.65 -19.04 2.25
N LYS A 59 22.47 -20.25 1.71
CA LYS A 59 21.31 -21.06 2.05
C LYS A 59 21.47 -21.67 3.44
N GLN A 60 20.36 -21.99 4.08
CA GLN A 60 20.34 -22.60 5.39
C GLN A 60 21.15 -23.90 5.45
N SER A 61 21.11 -24.73 4.40
CA SER A 61 21.91 -25.95 4.28
C SER A 61 23.42 -25.71 4.15
N GLU A 62 23.82 -24.49 3.78
CA GLU A 62 25.21 -24.09 3.52
C GLU A 62 25.80 -23.25 4.66
N SER A 63 24.99 -22.87 5.66
CA SER A 63 25.45 -22.00 6.75
C SER A 63 26.44 -22.74 7.66
N SER A 64 27.69 -22.32 7.64
CA SER A 64 28.72 -22.65 8.64
C SER A 64 29.06 -21.41 9.46
N THR A 65 29.24 -21.56 10.77
CA THR A 65 29.41 -20.51 11.79
C THR A 65 30.72 -19.70 11.72
N GLN A 66 31.10 -19.18 10.54
CA GLN A 66 32.40 -18.52 10.31
C GLN A 66 32.35 -16.99 10.15
N ALA A 67 31.17 -16.36 10.08
CA ALA A 67 31.07 -14.89 10.00
C ALA A 67 31.07 -14.22 11.38
N GLU A 68 31.48 -12.95 11.43
CA GLU A 68 31.47 -12.15 12.67
C GLU A 68 30.04 -11.83 13.13
N GLY A 69 29.10 -11.67 12.19
CA GLY A 69 27.67 -11.59 12.45
C GLY A 69 26.84 -12.45 11.49
N GLU A 70 25.65 -12.85 11.92
CA GLU A 70 24.68 -13.60 11.10
C GLU A 70 23.28 -12.95 11.17
N VAL A 71 22.60 -12.81 10.04
CA VAL A 71 21.17 -12.46 10.00
C VAL A 71 20.41 -13.58 9.30
N ARG A 72 19.48 -14.24 10.00
CA ARG A 72 18.78 -15.42 9.53
C ARG A 72 17.32 -15.12 9.20
N PHE A 73 16.90 -15.47 7.99
CA PHE A 73 15.50 -15.39 7.58
C PHE A 73 14.80 -16.73 7.84
N ALA A 74 13.60 -16.65 8.40
CA ALA A 74 12.78 -17.83 8.69
C ALA A 74 11.30 -17.57 8.37
N LEU A 75 10.57 -18.65 8.13
CA LEU A 75 9.11 -18.63 8.09
C LEU A 75 8.58 -19.31 9.34
N SER A 76 7.60 -18.66 9.97
CA SER A 76 6.86 -19.25 11.08
C SER A 76 6.12 -20.52 10.59
N PRO A 77 6.06 -21.60 11.40
CA PRO A 77 5.31 -22.79 11.03
C PRO A 77 3.85 -22.47 10.70
N ALA A 78 3.31 -23.08 9.63
CA ALA A 78 1.91 -22.92 9.27
C ALA A 78 1.00 -23.33 10.45
N ARG A 79 0.03 -22.48 10.77
CA ARG A 79 -0.87 -22.61 11.93
C ARG A 79 -1.61 -23.95 12.00
N GLU A 80 -1.89 -24.57 10.86
CA GLU A 80 -2.51 -25.92 10.76
C GLU A 80 -1.61 -27.06 11.25
N ARG A 81 -0.28 -26.84 11.28
CA ARG A 81 0.72 -27.79 11.79
C ARG A 81 1.21 -27.43 13.19
N ALA A 82 0.78 -26.29 13.71
CA ALA A 82 1.27 -25.75 14.96
C ALA A 82 0.37 -26.25 16.10
N ALA A 83 0.98 -26.77 17.18
CA ALA A 83 0.21 -27.25 18.32
C ALA A 83 -0.64 -26.12 18.91
N ALA A 84 -1.85 -26.44 19.39
CA ALA A 84 -2.73 -25.45 20.01
C ALA A 84 -1.98 -24.72 21.15
N GLY A 85 -1.69 -23.43 20.95
CA GLY A 85 -0.88 -22.61 21.86
C GLY A 85 0.50 -22.16 21.32
N SER A 86 0.88 -22.49 20.08
CA SER A 86 2.14 -22.01 19.50
C SER A 86 2.09 -20.54 19.06
N ASP A 87 3.21 -19.82 19.22
CA ASP A 87 3.51 -18.48 18.69
C ASP A 87 3.63 -18.42 17.14
N SER A 88 2.65 -18.99 16.42
CA SER A 88 2.64 -18.89 14.95
C SER A 88 2.28 -17.46 14.53
N LEU A 89 3.07 -16.89 13.62
CA LEU A 89 2.81 -15.57 13.05
C LEU A 89 1.69 -15.65 11.99
N LYS A 90 0.84 -14.63 11.92
CA LYS A 90 -0.20 -14.46 10.90
C LYS A 90 0.41 -14.05 9.54
N PRO A 91 -0.32 -14.16 8.42
CA PRO A 91 0.12 -13.60 7.15
C PRO A 91 0.54 -12.14 7.30
N GLN A 92 1.66 -11.74 6.65
CA GLN A 92 2.29 -10.42 6.73
C GLN A 92 2.84 -9.99 8.09
N GLU A 93 2.57 -10.71 9.18
CA GLU A 93 3.16 -10.46 10.49
C GLU A 93 4.62 -10.93 10.50
N TYR A 94 5.48 -10.25 11.26
CA TYR A 94 6.86 -10.65 11.45
C TYR A 94 7.33 -10.46 12.89
N ALA A 95 8.44 -11.11 13.23
CA ALA A 95 9.21 -10.86 14.44
C ALA A 95 10.70 -10.71 14.09
N VAL A 96 11.37 -9.76 14.74
CA VAL A 96 12.82 -9.57 14.66
C VAL A 96 13.40 -9.74 16.05
N HIS A 97 14.39 -10.62 16.16
CA HIS A 97 15.09 -10.88 17.41
C HIS A 97 16.60 -10.83 17.22
N ALA A 98 17.27 -9.99 18.02
CA ALA A 98 18.72 -9.92 18.13
C ALA A 98 19.08 -9.74 19.62
N PRO A 99 19.76 -10.70 20.28
CA PRO A 99 20.02 -10.64 21.71
C PRO A 99 21.03 -9.56 22.13
N GLY A 100 21.71 -8.92 21.17
CA GLY A 100 22.72 -7.89 21.40
C GLY A 100 24.13 -8.32 20.99
N GLY A 101 25.08 -7.38 21.02
CA GLY A 101 26.48 -7.64 20.68
C GLY A 101 26.79 -7.82 19.18
N ALA A 102 25.83 -7.54 18.30
CA ALA A 102 25.98 -7.53 16.83
C ALA A 102 26.43 -8.86 16.20
N SER A 103 26.12 -9.98 16.85
CA SER A 103 26.57 -11.32 16.44
C SER A 103 25.49 -12.13 15.71
N GLU A 104 24.24 -11.99 16.11
CA GLU A 104 23.13 -12.75 15.53
C GLU A 104 21.85 -11.91 15.53
N ALA A 105 21.11 -11.98 14.43
CA ALA A 105 19.72 -11.55 14.35
C ALA A 105 18.89 -12.57 13.57
N SER A 106 17.61 -12.66 13.90
CA SER A 106 16.63 -13.45 13.16
C SER A 106 15.46 -12.57 12.73
N ILE A 107 15.01 -12.74 11.49
CA ILE A 107 13.82 -12.10 10.94
C ILE A 107 12.88 -13.23 10.52
N THR A 108 11.78 -13.39 11.25
CA THR A 108 10.80 -14.46 11.03
C THR A 108 9.50 -13.85 10.52
N GLY A 109 9.03 -14.26 9.35
CA GLY A 109 7.72 -13.86 8.82
C GLY A 109 6.67 -14.95 8.97
N GLY A 110 5.40 -14.59 9.11
CA GLY A 110 4.28 -15.54 8.97
C GLY A 110 4.06 -16.01 7.53
N ASP A 111 4.54 -15.22 6.57
CA ASP A 111 4.68 -15.55 5.15
C ASP A 111 5.90 -14.81 4.57
N ASP A 112 6.15 -14.99 3.27
CA ASP A 112 7.27 -14.34 2.57
C ASP A 112 7.19 -12.81 2.63
N ARG A 113 5.98 -12.23 2.64
CA ARG A 113 5.77 -10.79 2.79
C ARG A 113 6.17 -10.33 4.19
N GLY A 114 5.85 -11.10 5.23
CA GLY A 114 6.31 -10.84 6.60
C GLY A 114 7.84 -10.79 6.69
N VAL A 115 8.56 -11.71 6.04
CA VAL A 115 10.04 -11.66 5.99
C VAL A 115 10.52 -10.38 5.32
N LEU A 116 9.91 -9.99 4.20
CA LEU A 116 10.24 -8.74 3.52
C LEU A 116 9.99 -7.53 4.43
N TYR A 117 8.83 -7.45 5.08
CA TYR A 117 8.46 -6.30 5.93
C TYR A 117 9.35 -6.19 7.16
N GLY A 118 9.63 -7.31 7.83
CA GLY A 118 10.58 -7.33 8.95
C GLY A 118 12.00 -6.99 8.53
N THR A 119 12.39 -7.32 7.29
CA THR A 119 13.67 -6.88 6.72
C THR A 119 13.70 -5.37 6.50
N MET A 120 12.63 -4.78 5.98
CA MET A 120 12.57 -3.35 5.74
C MET A 120 12.59 -2.54 7.04
N ASP A 121 11.81 -2.95 8.04
CA ASP A 121 11.82 -2.29 9.35
C ASP A 121 13.15 -2.53 10.09
N PHE A 122 13.79 -3.69 9.90
CA PHE A 122 15.18 -3.86 10.35
C PHE A 122 16.13 -2.84 9.71
N ILE A 123 16.02 -2.60 8.40
CA ILE A 123 16.86 -1.64 7.68
C ILE A 123 16.58 -0.20 8.14
N HIS A 124 15.30 0.19 8.26
CA HIS A 124 14.89 1.54 8.61
C HIS A 124 15.16 1.88 10.08
N ASP A 125 14.87 0.93 10.98
CA ASP A 125 14.70 1.25 12.41
C ASP A 125 15.82 0.66 13.27
N HIS A 126 16.44 -0.43 12.82
CA HIS A 126 17.24 -1.28 13.70
C HIS A 126 18.67 -1.51 13.25
N LEU A 127 19.01 -1.32 11.97
CA LEU A 127 20.32 -1.65 11.42
C LEU A 127 21.46 -0.94 12.17
N THR A 128 21.31 0.36 12.42
CA THR A 128 22.31 1.15 13.16
C THR A 128 22.47 0.64 14.59
N GLY A 129 21.36 0.32 15.27
CA GLY A 129 21.38 -0.24 16.61
C GLY A 129 22.01 -1.63 16.66
N TYR A 130 21.64 -2.50 15.71
CA TYR A 130 22.22 -3.83 15.55
C TYR A 130 23.74 -3.76 15.39
N LEU A 131 24.25 -2.89 14.51
CA LEU A 131 25.68 -2.69 14.28
C LEU A 131 26.43 -2.12 15.51
N ALA A 132 25.71 -1.42 16.39
CA ALA A 132 26.20 -0.95 17.68
C ALA A 132 26.06 -1.99 18.81
N GLY A 133 25.47 -3.16 18.52
CA GLY A 133 25.24 -4.24 19.47
C GLY A 133 24.01 -4.06 20.36
N THR A 134 23.09 -3.15 20.01
CA THR A 134 21.82 -2.95 20.71
C THR A 134 20.91 -4.17 20.52
N PRO A 135 20.34 -4.73 21.60
CA PRO A 135 19.34 -5.79 21.50
C PRO A 135 18.09 -5.31 20.75
N ILE A 136 17.48 -6.20 19.98
CA ILE A 136 16.23 -5.99 19.25
C ILE A 136 15.29 -7.13 19.61
N ASP A 137 14.07 -6.79 20.01
CA ASP A 137 13.00 -7.76 20.21
C ASP A 137 11.70 -7.06 19.82
N CYS A 138 11.27 -7.26 18.57
CA CYS A 138 10.06 -6.64 18.05
C CYS A 138 9.20 -7.63 17.27
N ARG A 139 7.89 -7.39 17.29
CA ARG A 139 6.89 -8.16 16.57
C ARG A 139 5.83 -7.20 16.09
N GLU A 140 5.60 -7.16 14.78
CA GLU A 140 4.66 -6.23 14.16
C GLU A 140 3.80 -6.91 13.09
N ALA A 141 2.63 -6.32 12.86
CA ALA A 141 1.67 -6.72 11.85
C ALA A 141 0.98 -5.47 11.28
N PRO A 142 0.51 -5.51 10.03
CA PRO A 142 -0.21 -4.38 9.47
C PRO A 142 -1.61 -4.23 10.09
N HIS A 143 -2.00 -2.99 10.35
CA HIS A 143 -3.38 -2.66 10.75
C HIS A 143 -4.34 -2.64 9.55
N ILE A 144 -3.83 -2.32 8.34
CA ILE A 144 -4.56 -2.46 7.07
C ILE A 144 -3.92 -3.57 6.22
N ALA A 145 -4.66 -4.67 6.05
CA ALA A 145 -4.15 -5.89 5.42
C ALA A 145 -3.85 -5.73 3.92
N THR A 146 -4.68 -4.97 3.20
CA THR A 146 -4.46 -4.65 1.78
C THR A 146 -4.16 -3.17 1.65
N ARG A 147 -2.91 -2.86 1.33
CA ARG A 147 -2.41 -1.48 1.23
C ARG A 147 -1.68 -1.31 -0.08
N GLY A 148 -1.92 -0.21 -0.75
CA GLY A 148 -1.45 -0.10 -2.12
C GLY A 148 -1.40 1.30 -2.69
N ILE A 149 -1.03 1.33 -3.96
CA ILE A 149 -1.06 2.53 -4.78
C ILE A 149 -2.15 2.39 -5.83
N TRP A 150 -2.92 3.45 -6.02
CA TRP A 150 -3.79 3.64 -7.16
C TRP A 150 -3.16 4.66 -8.11
N THR A 151 -3.19 4.41 -9.41
CA THR A 151 -2.57 5.27 -10.43
C THR A 151 -3.38 5.26 -11.73
N TRP A 152 -3.38 6.38 -12.47
CA TRP A 152 -3.87 6.47 -13.85
C TRP A 152 -2.85 5.95 -14.90
N GLY A 153 -1.72 5.42 -14.43
CA GLY A 153 -0.76 4.62 -15.18
C GLY A 153 0.04 5.35 -16.26
N GLY A 154 -0.21 6.64 -16.49
CA GLY A 154 0.35 7.36 -17.65
C GLY A 154 1.49 8.33 -17.32
N ARG A 155 1.84 8.54 -16.06
CA ARG A 155 3.07 9.24 -15.65
C ARG A 155 3.91 8.45 -14.64
N ILE A 156 3.97 7.13 -14.84
CA ILE A 156 4.94 6.25 -14.19
C ILE A 156 6.05 5.98 -15.19
N TYR A 157 7.24 6.47 -14.90
CA TYR A 157 8.39 6.44 -15.79
C TYR A 157 9.16 5.12 -15.74
N ASN A 158 9.10 4.43 -14.60
CA ASN A 158 9.72 3.13 -14.39
C ASN A 158 8.91 2.30 -13.37
N TYR A 159 8.09 1.38 -13.87
CA TYR A 159 7.25 0.51 -13.04
C TYR A 159 8.06 -0.43 -12.13
N GLU A 160 9.23 -0.90 -12.56
CA GLU A 160 10.04 -1.81 -11.75
C GLU A 160 10.55 -1.10 -10.49
N ARG A 161 11.12 0.10 -10.66
CA ARG A 161 11.57 0.92 -9.52
C ARG A 161 10.41 1.41 -8.65
N LEU A 162 9.25 1.69 -9.24
CA LEU A 162 8.02 1.96 -8.49
C LEU A 162 7.68 0.78 -7.57
N LEU A 163 7.64 -0.44 -8.12
CA LEU A 163 7.31 -1.66 -7.37
C LEU A 163 8.35 -2.00 -6.30
N ASP A 164 9.64 -1.76 -6.56
CA ASP A 164 10.69 -1.88 -5.56
C ASP A 164 10.47 -0.91 -4.40
N ASN A 165 10.18 0.37 -4.69
CA ASN A 165 9.88 1.36 -3.65
C ASN A 165 8.57 1.05 -2.91
N MET A 166 7.57 0.50 -3.60
CA MET A 166 6.36 0.02 -2.95
C MET A 166 6.66 -1.09 -1.94
N ALA A 167 7.50 -2.06 -2.32
CA ALA A 167 7.90 -3.18 -1.45
C ALA A 167 8.70 -2.71 -0.22
N ARG A 168 9.59 -1.72 -0.41
CA ARG A 168 10.36 -1.07 0.69
C ARG A 168 9.44 -0.41 1.72
N TRP A 169 8.35 0.19 1.26
CA TRP A 169 7.30 0.79 2.10
C TRP A 169 6.16 -0.18 2.39
N LYS A 170 6.45 -1.49 2.33
CA LYS A 170 5.57 -2.57 2.71
C LYS A 170 4.27 -2.63 1.88
N PHE A 171 4.02 -1.83 0.84
CA PHE A 171 2.79 -1.95 0.03
C PHE A 171 2.69 -3.33 -0.63
N ASN A 172 1.46 -3.81 -0.84
CA ASN A 172 1.20 -5.17 -1.31
C ASN A 172 0.19 -5.27 -2.47
N SER A 173 -0.29 -4.14 -2.96
CA SER A 173 -1.19 -4.09 -4.11
C SER A 173 -1.00 -2.81 -4.92
N ILE A 174 -1.20 -2.88 -6.23
CA ILE A 174 -1.24 -1.72 -7.12
C ILE A 174 -2.46 -1.82 -8.04
N CYS A 175 -3.23 -0.74 -8.13
CA CYS A 175 -4.24 -0.56 -9.17
C CYS A 175 -3.69 0.33 -10.28
N VAL A 176 -3.53 -0.23 -11.47
CA VAL A 176 -3.09 0.49 -12.67
C VAL A 176 -4.29 0.75 -13.55
N TRP A 177 -4.91 1.92 -13.40
CA TRP A 177 -5.96 2.39 -14.30
C TRP A 177 -5.33 2.93 -15.55
N HIS A 178 -5.63 2.38 -16.73
CA HIS A 178 -5.10 2.94 -17.97
C HIS A 178 -6.15 2.87 -19.07
N ARG A 179 -6.07 3.77 -20.06
CA ARG A 179 -7.02 3.75 -21.19
C ARG A 179 -6.91 2.46 -22.01
N PHE A 180 -5.70 1.90 -22.05
CA PHE A 180 -5.36 0.64 -22.72
C PHE A 180 -4.43 -0.17 -21.83
N ALA A 181 -4.48 -1.51 -21.87
CA ALA A 181 -3.52 -2.30 -21.10
C ALA A 181 -2.07 -1.95 -21.51
N PRO A 182 -1.12 -1.86 -20.55
CA PRO A 182 0.29 -1.71 -20.88
C PRO A 182 0.76 -2.83 -21.79
N LYS A 183 1.56 -2.52 -22.82
CA LYS A 183 2.07 -3.53 -23.78
C LYS A 183 2.86 -4.65 -23.09
N ASN A 184 3.52 -4.34 -21.97
CA ASN A 184 4.29 -5.24 -21.14
C ASN A 184 3.55 -5.68 -19.86
N ALA A 185 2.22 -5.59 -19.81
CA ALA A 185 1.43 -5.85 -18.60
C ALA A 185 1.74 -7.20 -17.93
N ARG A 186 1.94 -8.28 -18.72
CA ARG A 186 2.34 -9.59 -18.18
C ARG A 186 3.69 -9.58 -17.48
N ALA A 187 4.67 -8.89 -18.05
CA ALA A 187 6.00 -8.76 -17.44
C ALA A 187 5.92 -7.94 -16.15
N LEU A 188 5.15 -6.85 -16.16
CA LEU A 188 4.89 -6.01 -14.99
C LEU A 188 4.25 -6.84 -13.87
N ALA A 189 3.17 -7.59 -14.14
CA ALA A 189 2.51 -8.43 -13.14
C ALA A 189 3.42 -9.54 -12.60
N ALA A 190 4.26 -10.13 -13.45
CA ALA A 190 5.26 -11.11 -13.02
C ALA A 190 6.31 -10.47 -12.09
N TYR A 191 6.80 -9.28 -12.43
CA TYR A 191 7.76 -8.54 -11.62
C TYR A 191 7.15 -8.14 -10.27
N ALA A 192 5.95 -7.57 -10.26
CA ALA A 192 5.21 -7.20 -9.05
C ALA A 192 5.07 -8.38 -8.07
N ARG A 193 4.76 -9.58 -8.58
CA ARG A 193 4.67 -10.80 -7.76
C ARG A 193 5.97 -11.12 -7.05
N THR A 194 7.12 -10.88 -7.67
CA THR A 194 8.43 -11.10 -7.02
C THR A 194 8.72 -10.13 -5.88
N ARG A 195 7.94 -9.06 -5.75
CA ARG A 195 7.97 -8.08 -4.65
C ARG A 195 6.82 -8.29 -3.65
N GLY A 196 6.03 -9.36 -3.85
CA GLY A 196 4.83 -9.60 -3.07
C GLY A 196 3.73 -8.59 -3.36
N ILE A 197 3.69 -7.96 -4.53
CA ILE A 197 2.67 -6.97 -4.90
C ILE A 197 1.67 -7.58 -5.88
N GLY A 198 0.38 -7.52 -5.52
CA GLY A 198 -0.73 -7.88 -6.40
C GLY A 198 -1.03 -6.76 -7.40
N VAL A 199 -1.39 -7.11 -8.63
CA VAL A 199 -1.76 -6.12 -9.66
C VAL A 199 -3.26 -6.20 -9.95
N VAL A 200 -3.92 -5.06 -9.88
CA VAL A 200 -5.31 -4.86 -10.28
C VAL A 200 -5.33 -4.01 -11.54
N TRP A 201 -5.94 -4.52 -12.62
CA TRP A 201 -6.00 -3.79 -13.88
C TRP A 201 -7.26 -2.94 -13.97
N GLY A 202 -7.07 -1.65 -14.16
CA GLY A 202 -8.15 -0.69 -14.28
C GLY A 202 -8.55 -0.44 -15.74
N TYR A 203 -9.85 -0.58 -16.06
CA TYR A 203 -10.39 -0.14 -17.35
C TYR A 203 -11.88 0.25 -17.27
N ALA A 204 -12.33 1.05 -18.24
CA ALA A 204 -13.64 1.69 -18.20
C ALA A 204 -14.82 0.71 -18.36
N TRP A 205 -15.81 0.79 -17.46
CA TRP A 205 -17.13 0.15 -17.60
C TRP A 205 -18.20 1.22 -17.86
N GLY A 206 -18.04 1.95 -18.97
CA GLY A 206 -18.89 3.09 -19.31
C GLY A 206 -18.41 4.44 -18.76
N TRP A 207 -17.22 4.49 -18.16
CA TRP A 207 -16.60 5.74 -17.71
C TRP A 207 -16.47 6.76 -18.85
N GLY A 208 -16.92 8.00 -18.61
CA GLY A 208 -16.86 9.10 -19.59
C GLY A 208 -17.80 8.94 -20.80
N MET A 209 -18.67 7.92 -20.82
CA MET A 209 -19.55 7.65 -21.95
C MET A 209 -21.01 8.00 -21.65
N PRO A 210 -21.75 8.60 -22.60
CA PRO A 210 -23.16 8.91 -22.42
C PRO A 210 -24.00 7.62 -22.52
N VAL A 211 -24.29 7.01 -21.36
CA VAL A 211 -25.07 5.76 -21.28
C VAL A 211 -26.41 5.92 -20.57
N CYS A 212 -27.37 5.03 -20.84
CA CYS A 212 -28.59 4.86 -20.07
C CYS A 212 -28.54 3.55 -19.26
N PRO A 213 -28.27 3.59 -17.94
CA PRO A 213 -28.09 2.39 -17.13
C PRO A 213 -29.33 1.49 -17.02
N SER A 214 -30.54 2.03 -17.24
CA SER A 214 -31.77 1.24 -17.22
C SER A 214 -32.17 0.67 -18.59
N ASP A 215 -31.47 1.01 -19.68
CA ASP A 215 -31.75 0.45 -21.01
C ASP A 215 -31.18 -0.97 -21.10
N SER A 216 -32.02 -1.96 -21.43
CA SER A 216 -31.60 -3.35 -21.54
C SER A 216 -30.68 -3.63 -22.72
N LEU A 217 -30.91 -2.97 -23.87
CA LEU A 217 -30.08 -3.19 -25.07
C LEU A 217 -28.70 -2.56 -24.88
N GLU A 218 -28.65 -1.38 -24.28
CA GLU A 218 -27.39 -0.71 -23.96
C GLU A 218 -26.58 -1.52 -22.94
N ARG A 219 -27.22 -2.02 -21.87
CA ARG A 219 -26.57 -2.91 -20.90
C ARG A 219 -25.98 -4.17 -21.54
N GLU A 220 -26.72 -4.84 -22.43
CA GLU A 220 -26.22 -6.03 -23.10
C GLU A 220 -25.06 -5.72 -24.07
N THR A 221 -25.11 -4.55 -24.71
CA THR A 221 -24.03 -4.09 -25.59
C THR A 221 -22.75 -3.83 -24.80
N TRP A 222 -22.84 -3.09 -23.68
CA TRP A 222 -21.72 -2.84 -22.79
C TRP A 222 -21.20 -4.10 -22.12
N LYS A 223 -22.09 -5.01 -21.71
CA LYS A 223 -21.71 -6.32 -21.17
C LYS A 223 -20.82 -7.10 -22.12
N ARG A 224 -21.22 -7.22 -23.39
CA ARG A 224 -20.41 -7.91 -24.41
C ARG A 224 -19.08 -7.21 -24.63
N TYR A 225 -19.06 -5.87 -24.73
CA TYR A 225 -17.83 -5.11 -24.90
C TYR A 225 -16.86 -5.31 -23.73
N ILE A 226 -17.32 -5.11 -22.50
CA ILE A 226 -16.50 -5.18 -21.28
C ILE A 226 -15.89 -6.57 -21.10
N ILE A 227 -16.69 -7.62 -21.30
CA ILE A 227 -16.24 -9.01 -21.17
C ILE A 227 -15.24 -9.36 -22.28
N GLU A 228 -15.50 -8.95 -23.53
CA GLU A 228 -14.58 -9.16 -24.64
C GLU A 228 -13.25 -8.41 -24.46
N THR A 229 -13.29 -7.17 -23.94
CA THR A 229 -12.08 -6.41 -23.61
C THR A 229 -11.24 -7.15 -22.58
N TYR A 230 -11.85 -7.67 -21.50
CA TYR A 230 -11.10 -8.47 -20.54
C TYR A 230 -10.51 -9.72 -21.17
N ARG A 231 -11.34 -10.50 -21.88
CA ARG A 231 -10.95 -11.75 -22.55
C ARG A 231 -9.73 -11.59 -23.44
N THR A 232 -9.75 -10.56 -24.28
CA THR A 232 -8.73 -10.36 -25.33
C THR A 232 -7.51 -9.58 -24.85
N THR A 233 -7.66 -8.73 -23.84
CA THR A 233 -6.62 -7.76 -23.46
C THR A 233 -6.01 -8.06 -22.08
N TYR A 234 -6.84 -8.35 -21.07
CA TYR A 234 -6.40 -8.39 -19.67
C TYR A 234 -6.25 -9.81 -19.11
N ALA A 235 -7.00 -10.79 -19.59
CA ALA A 235 -6.94 -12.16 -19.08
C ALA A 235 -5.53 -12.77 -19.18
N ALA A 236 -4.81 -12.48 -20.26
CA ALA A 236 -3.43 -12.93 -20.47
C ALA A 236 -2.37 -12.02 -19.83
N ALA A 237 -2.75 -10.83 -19.34
CA ALA A 237 -1.84 -9.86 -18.72
C ALA A 237 -1.40 -10.29 -17.31
N GLY A 238 -1.98 -11.35 -16.74
CA GLY A 238 -1.83 -11.65 -15.31
C GLY A 238 -2.55 -10.61 -14.45
N GLY A 239 -2.37 -10.67 -13.13
CA GLY A 239 -3.09 -9.79 -12.19
C GLY A 239 -4.11 -10.57 -11.35
N GLU A 240 -4.50 -9.97 -10.23
CA GLU A 240 -5.36 -10.57 -9.20
C GLU A 240 -6.81 -10.08 -9.31
N GLY A 241 -7.04 -9.00 -10.05
CA GLY A 241 -8.38 -8.45 -10.22
C GLY A 241 -8.49 -7.39 -11.30
N VAL A 242 -9.72 -6.92 -11.47
CA VAL A 242 -10.08 -5.78 -12.31
C VAL A 242 -10.67 -4.68 -11.46
N TYR A 243 -10.30 -3.45 -11.77
CA TYR A 243 -10.95 -2.27 -11.25
C TYR A 243 -11.66 -1.55 -12.39
N PHE A 244 -12.87 -1.06 -12.12
CA PHE A 244 -13.61 -0.27 -13.07
C PHE A 244 -14.16 0.97 -12.39
N GLN A 245 -14.25 2.07 -13.13
CA GLN A 245 -15.10 3.19 -12.78
C GLN A 245 -16.34 3.17 -13.68
N THR A 246 -17.48 3.45 -13.07
CA THR A 246 -18.74 3.67 -13.78
C THR A 246 -19.51 4.77 -13.05
N PHE A 247 -20.16 5.65 -13.81
CA PHE A 247 -20.89 6.80 -13.28
C PHE A 247 -20.09 7.69 -12.30
N THR A 248 -18.79 7.85 -12.55
CA THR A 248 -17.95 8.83 -11.84
C THR A 248 -17.97 10.18 -12.56
N GLU A 249 -17.72 11.28 -11.85
CA GLU A 249 -18.02 12.67 -12.26
C GLU A 249 -19.50 13.05 -12.31
N VAL A 250 -20.29 12.47 -11.40
CA VAL A 250 -21.73 12.69 -11.31
C VAL A 250 -22.05 13.52 -10.07
N TYR A 251 -22.48 14.76 -10.28
CA TYR A 251 -22.77 15.74 -9.23
C TYR A 251 -24.28 15.90 -8.96
N SER A 252 -25.12 15.21 -9.73
CA SER A 252 -26.57 15.18 -9.54
C SER A 252 -27.19 13.92 -10.15
N LYS A 253 -28.37 13.55 -9.64
CA LYS A 253 -29.13 12.37 -10.07
C LYS A 253 -29.42 12.31 -11.58
N THR A 254 -29.54 13.46 -12.24
CA THR A 254 -29.84 13.54 -13.68
C THR A 254 -28.63 13.19 -14.55
N GLN A 255 -27.41 13.26 -14.03
CA GLN A 255 -26.18 12.98 -14.77
C GLN A 255 -25.83 11.49 -14.87
N PHE A 256 -26.48 10.61 -14.09
CA PHE A 256 -26.31 9.15 -14.22
C PHE A 256 -26.84 8.57 -15.54
N CYS A 257 -27.60 9.35 -16.30
CA CYS A 257 -28.23 8.90 -17.54
C CYS A 257 -28.04 9.96 -18.63
N ARG A 258 -27.62 9.54 -19.82
CA ARG A 258 -27.48 10.43 -20.99
C ARG A 258 -28.76 11.18 -21.36
N PHE A 259 -29.92 10.65 -20.98
CA PHE A 259 -31.22 11.25 -21.26
C PHE A 259 -31.73 12.16 -20.13
N GLY A 260 -31.03 12.21 -18.98
CA GLY A 260 -31.44 12.98 -17.81
C GLY A 260 -32.89 12.75 -17.39
N GLU A 261 -33.58 13.83 -17.07
CA GLU A 261 -35.01 13.82 -16.67
C GLU A 261 -35.95 13.25 -17.73
N LYS A 262 -35.55 13.27 -19.00
CA LYS A 262 -36.35 12.77 -20.14
C LYS A 262 -36.10 11.29 -20.42
N CYS A 263 -35.42 10.58 -19.53
CA CYS A 263 -35.10 9.17 -19.71
C CYS A 263 -36.39 8.33 -19.87
N PRO A 264 -36.63 7.69 -21.02
CA PRO A 264 -37.81 6.85 -21.23
C PRO A 264 -37.78 5.58 -20.35
N ASN A 265 -36.61 5.22 -19.83
CA ASN A 265 -36.40 4.06 -18.96
C ASN A 265 -36.47 4.41 -17.46
N GLY A 266 -36.88 5.64 -17.11
CA GLY A 266 -37.16 6.04 -15.73
C GLY A 266 -35.93 6.09 -14.80
N CYS A 267 -34.73 6.37 -15.33
CA CYS A 267 -33.51 6.41 -14.50
C CYS A 267 -33.61 7.43 -13.35
N THR A 268 -34.27 8.57 -13.54
CA THR A 268 -34.44 9.60 -12.51
C THR A 268 -35.36 9.19 -11.37
N ASN A 269 -36.11 8.09 -11.50
CA ASN A 269 -36.95 7.54 -10.42
C ASN A 269 -36.17 6.58 -9.50
N LYS A 270 -34.94 6.20 -9.87
CA LYS A 270 -34.11 5.25 -9.13
C LYS A 270 -32.98 5.96 -8.40
N SER A 271 -32.55 5.46 -7.24
CA SER A 271 -31.35 5.99 -6.58
C SER A 271 -30.08 5.69 -7.39
N ALA A 272 -28.98 6.39 -7.08
CA ALA A 272 -27.65 6.07 -7.63
C ALA A 272 -27.27 4.60 -7.38
N GLY A 273 -27.52 4.09 -6.16
CA GLY A 273 -27.23 2.70 -5.80
C GLY A 273 -28.05 1.66 -6.55
N GLU A 274 -29.32 1.96 -6.87
CA GLU A 274 -30.15 1.09 -7.70
C GLU A 274 -29.69 1.05 -9.16
N LEU A 275 -29.28 2.19 -9.71
CA LEU A 275 -28.72 2.27 -11.06
C LEU A 275 -27.38 1.53 -11.14
N LEU A 276 -26.49 1.74 -10.17
CA LEU A 276 -25.20 1.06 -10.09
C LEU A 276 -25.38 -0.47 -10.00
N SER A 277 -26.19 -0.96 -9.06
CA SER A 277 -26.41 -2.39 -8.89
C SER A 277 -27.05 -3.03 -10.13
N GLY A 278 -27.99 -2.34 -10.77
CA GLY A 278 -28.61 -2.81 -12.01
C GLY A 278 -27.68 -2.85 -13.23
N TRP A 279 -26.59 -2.07 -13.20
CA TRP A 279 -25.52 -2.05 -14.20
C TRP A 279 -24.46 -3.10 -13.92
N VAL A 280 -24.00 -3.19 -12.67
CA VAL A 280 -22.84 -3.98 -12.26
C VAL A 280 -23.17 -5.46 -12.06
N ASN A 281 -24.32 -5.81 -11.47
CA ASN A 281 -24.62 -7.21 -11.14
C ASN A 281 -24.57 -8.16 -12.36
N PRO A 282 -25.14 -7.82 -13.53
CA PRO A 282 -25.04 -8.68 -14.71
C PRO A 282 -23.61 -8.87 -15.25
N LEU A 283 -22.73 -7.89 -15.02
CA LEU A 283 -21.31 -7.96 -15.40
C LEU A 283 -20.57 -8.89 -14.44
N VAL A 284 -20.79 -8.72 -13.14
CA VAL A 284 -20.21 -9.59 -12.09
C VAL A 284 -20.61 -11.06 -12.30
N GLU A 285 -21.87 -11.32 -12.63
CA GLU A 285 -22.35 -12.66 -12.95
C GLU A 285 -21.61 -13.26 -14.16
N ALA A 286 -21.41 -12.48 -15.22
CA ALA A 286 -20.67 -12.91 -16.39
C ALA A 286 -19.19 -13.18 -16.09
N PHE A 287 -18.54 -12.29 -15.33
CA PHE A 287 -17.17 -12.50 -14.86
C PHE A 287 -17.02 -13.77 -14.05
N ALA A 288 -17.91 -14.02 -13.10
CA ALA A 288 -17.84 -15.22 -12.27
C ALA A 288 -18.03 -16.51 -13.06
N LYS A 289 -18.82 -16.46 -14.15
CA LYS A 289 -19.03 -17.61 -15.04
C LYS A 289 -17.81 -17.88 -15.92
N GLU A 290 -17.20 -16.83 -16.48
CA GLU A 290 -16.16 -16.96 -17.51
C GLU A 290 -14.73 -16.92 -16.96
N PHE A 291 -14.51 -16.17 -15.88
CA PHE A 291 -13.22 -15.91 -15.26
C PHE A 291 -13.31 -16.10 -13.74
N PRO A 292 -13.60 -17.34 -13.26
CA PRO A 292 -13.72 -17.61 -11.84
C PRO A 292 -12.41 -17.26 -11.11
N GLY A 293 -12.52 -16.50 -10.02
CA GLY A 293 -11.39 -16.09 -9.19
C GLY A 293 -10.84 -14.69 -9.49
N VAL A 294 -11.32 -14.00 -10.53
CA VAL A 294 -10.99 -12.58 -10.74
C VAL A 294 -11.70 -11.74 -9.69
N ARG A 295 -10.94 -10.98 -8.89
CA ARG A 295 -11.52 -9.97 -7.97
C ARG A 295 -12.03 -8.78 -8.76
N ILE A 296 -13.17 -8.22 -8.35
CA ILE A 296 -13.83 -7.12 -9.05
C ILE A 296 -13.93 -5.94 -8.09
N TYR A 297 -13.30 -4.84 -8.46
CA TYR A 297 -13.28 -3.59 -7.70
C TYR A 297 -14.15 -2.55 -8.41
N CYS A 298 -15.24 -2.16 -7.76
CA CYS A 298 -16.24 -1.21 -8.26
C CYS A 298 -15.93 0.21 -7.75
N GLY A 299 -15.19 0.97 -8.57
CA GLY A 299 -14.81 2.37 -8.33
C GLY A 299 -15.95 3.36 -8.56
N VAL A 300 -16.25 4.16 -7.54
CA VAL A 300 -17.19 5.27 -7.60
C VAL A 300 -16.73 6.46 -6.75
N HIS A 301 -17.23 7.65 -7.08
CA HIS A 301 -17.02 8.83 -6.25
C HIS A 301 -18.08 8.89 -5.14
N GLY A 302 -17.66 9.01 -3.89
CA GLY A 302 -18.51 9.04 -2.70
C GLY A 302 -19.52 10.18 -2.74
N HIS A 303 -19.13 11.37 -3.21
CA HIS A 303 -20.04 12.51 -3.34
C HIS A 303 -21.28 12.22 -4.20
N ALA A 304 -21.19 11.33 -5.19
CA ALA A 304 -22.32 10.94 -6.03
C ALA A 304 -23.42 10.18 -5.25
N PHE A 305 -23.11 9.73 -4.03
CA PHE A 305 -23.98 8.97 -3.14
C PHE A 305 -24.32 9.70 -1.83
N HIS A 306 -23.94 10.98 -1.72
CA HIS A 306 -24.16 11.75 -0.49
C HIS A 306 -25.65 11.82 -0.09
N GLU A 307 -26.53 11.99 -1.08
CA GLU A 307 -27.98 12.06 -0.90
C GLU A 307 -28.62 10.71 -0.53
N SER A 308 -28.14 9.60 -1.10
CA SER A 308 -28.74 8.29 -0.87
C SER A 308 -27.80 7.13 -1.21
N LEU A 309 -27.72 6.18 -0.28
CA LEU A 309 -27.04 4.88 -0.43
C LEU A 309 -28.02 3.74 -0.77
N GLN A 310 -29.31 4.05 -0.93
CA GLN A 310 -30.33 3.06 -1.21
C GLN A 310 -29.97 2.21 -2.43
N GLY A 311 -30.14 0.89 -2.33
CA GLY A 311 -29.91 -0.05 -3.42
C GLY A 311 -28.49 -0.60 -3.50
N LEU A 312 -27.51 -0.05 -2.77
CA LEU A 312 -26.16 -0.62 -2.69
C LEU A 312 -26.12 -1.94 -1.91
N ASP A 313 -27.09 -2.18 -1.04
CA ASP A 313 -27.32 -3.45 -0.34
C ASP A 313 -27.63 -4.61 -1.31
N ARG A 314 -28.09 -4.28 -2.53
CA ARG A 314 -28.39 -5.23 -3.62
C ARG A 314 -27.21 -5.46 -4.56
N LEU A 315 -26.10 -4.74 -4.40
CA LEU A 315 -24.91 -4.93 -5.22
C LEU A 315 -24.34 -6.33 -4.94
N ASP A 316 -23.96 -7.04 -5.99
CA ASP A 316 -23.36 -8.37 -5.88
C ASP A 316 -22.09 -8.30 -5.01
N ARG A 317 -22.00 -9.15 -3.99
CA ARG A 317 -20.91 -9.11 -3.00
C ARG A 317 -19.54 -9.47 -3.54
N ARG A 318 -19.47 -10.03 -4.75
CA ARG A 318 -18.20 -10.24 -5.46
C ARG A 318 -17.62 -8.94 -6.04
N ALA A 319 -18.43 -7.88 -6.14
CA ALA A 319 -17.95 -6.54 -6.42
C ALA A 319 -17.64 -5.81 -5.12
N GLU A 320 -16.35 -5.57 -4.88
CA GLU A 320 -15.83 -4.83 -3.74
C GLU A 320 -15.91 -3.33 -4.03
N MET A 321 -16.53 -2.55 -3.14
CA MET A 321 -16.68 -1.12 -3.36
C MET A 321 -15.35 -0.40 -3.17
N VAL A 322 -14.99 0.45 -4.12
CA VAL A 322 -13.84 1.36 -4.03
C VAL A 322 -14.36 2.78 -4.01
N TRP A 323 -14.16 3.49 -2.90
CA TRP A 323 -14.61 4.86 -2.72
C TRP A 323 -13.48 5.88 -2.93
N GLU A 324 -13.71 6.79 -3.86
CA GLU A 324 -12.92 7.99 -4.13
C GLU A 324 -13.73 9.24 -3.79
N ASP A 325 -13.10 10.41 -3.64
CA ASP A 325 -13.80 11.70 -3.46
C ASP A 325 -14.93 11.67 -2.40
N VAL A 326 -14.57 11.19 -1.22
CA VAL A 326 -15.51 11.01 -0.09
C VAL A 326 -15.71 12.30 0.71
N GLY A 327 -14.74 13.22 0.70
CA GLY A 327 -14.80 14.45 1.47
C GLY A 327 -13.43 15.11 1.62
N ALA A 328 -13.15 15.62 2.82
CA ALA A 328 -11.89 16.27 3.15
C ALA A 328 -10.69 15.31 3.13
N PHE A 329 -9.47 15.86 3.26
CA PHE A 329 -8.25 15.08 3.47
C PHE A 329 -8.47 13.98 4.54
N PRO A 330 -8.10 12.71 4.26
CA PRO A 330 -7.20 12.28 3.20
C PRO A 330 -7.86 11.96 1.85
N PHE A 331 -9.12 12.32 1.59
CA PHE A 331 -9.78 12.08 0.30
C PHE A 331 -9.66 13.23 -0.72
N ASP A 332 -9.16 14.39 -0.28
CA ASP A 332 -8.93 15.57 -1.12
C ASP A 332 -7.48 15.63 -1.62
N TYR A 333 -7.26 16.24 -2.78
CA TYR A 333 -5.93 16.46 -3.35
C TYR A 333 -5.08 17.45 -2.57
N ASN A 334 -5.70 18.39 -1.86
CA ASN A 334 -5.03 19.41 -1.09
C ASN A 334 -5.03 19.05 0.43
N PRO A 335 -3.89 18.60 0.98
CA PRO A 335 -3.79 18.28 2.40
C PRO A 335 -3.99 19.49 3.33
N GLU A 336 -3.82 20.72 2.86
CA GLU A 336 -4.01 21.95 3.66
C GLU A 336 -5.50 22.37 3.80
N ALA A 337 -6.39 21.80 2.98
CA ALA A 337 -7.80 22.20 2.93
C ALA A 337 -8.65 21.63 4.08
N VAL A 338 -8.09 20.79 4.94
CA VAL A 338 -8.82 20.12 6.02
C VAL A 338 -9.08 21.02 7.21
N ARG A 339 -10.28 20.92 7.76
CA ARG A 339 -10.70 21.58 8.99
C ARG A 339 -11.45 20.56 9.84
N GLU A 340 -11.43 20.72 11.16
CA GLU A 340 -12.05 19.76 12.09
C GLU A 340 -13.52 19.45 11.72
N LYS A 341 -14.31 20.48 11.40
CA LYS A 341 -15.71 20.29 10.99
C LYS A 341 -15.85 19.40 9.75
N THR A 342 -15.13 19.72 8.66
CA THR A 342 -15.23 18.97 7.40
C THR A 342 -14.64 17.57 7.52
N PHE A 343 -13.62 17.41 8.37
CA PHE A 343 -13.09 16.11 8.72
C PHE A 343 -14.15 15.25 9.44
N ASN A 344 -14.82 15.79 10.46
CA ASN A 344 -15.87 15.07 11.19
C ASN A 344 -17.02 14.63 10.26
N GLU A 345 -17.50 15.52 9.38
CA GLU A 345 -18.49 15.18 8.35
C GLU A 345 -18.01 14.04 7.44
N THR A 346 -16.74 14.07 7.05
CA THR A 346 -16.11 13.01 6.23
C THR A 346 -16.07 11.68 6.99
N THR A 347 -15.72 11.68 8.28
CA THR A 347 -15.66 10.46 9.10
C THR A 347 -17.02 9.79 9.28
N GLU A 348 -18.08 10.58 9.51
CA GLU A 348 -19.45 10.07 9.58
C GLU A 348 -19.85 9.42 8.25
N PHE A 349 -19.52 10.09 7.14
CA PHE A 349 -19.84 9.57 5.82
C PHE A 349 -19.08 8.29 5.48
N VAL A 350 -17.80 8.17 5.83
CA VAL A 350 -17.02 6.93 5.72
C VAL A 350 -17.71 5.76 6.43
N GLY A 351 -18.23 5.96 7.64
CA GLY A 351 -18.98 4.93 8.37
C GLY A 351 -20.25 4.48 7.64
N ARG A 352 -20.97 5.43 7.03
CA ARG A 352 -22.15 5.14 6.19
C ARG A 352 -21.77 4.36 4.93
N LEU A 353 -20.70 4.76 4.23
CA LEU A 353 -20.22 4.11 3.02
C LEU A 353 -19.76 2.67 3.27
N ALA A 354 -19.01 2.44 4.35
CA ALA A 354 -18.54 1.12 4.73
C ALA A 354 -19.69 0.13 5.00
N SER A 355 -20.83 0.64 5.49
CA SER A 355 -22.01 -0.15 5.79
C SER A 355 -22.98 -0.26 4.61
N ALA A 356 -22.71 0.41 3.48
CA ALA A 356 -23.68 0.59 2.40
C ALA A 356 -24.09 -0.70 1.69
N GLN A 357 -23.17 -1.66 1.56
CA GLN A 357 -23.51 -2.99 1.04
C GLN A 357 -24.21 -3.86 2.10
N GLY A 358 -24.18 -3.51 3.39
CA GLY A 358 -24.69 -4.34 4.49
C GLY A 358 -23.69 -5.39 4.99
N PRO A 359 -24.08 -6.27 5.93
CA PRO A 359 -23.17 -7.22 6.59
C PRO A 359 -22.37 -8.07 5.59
N GLY A 360 -21.07 -8.23 5.82
CA GLY A 360 -20.16 -8.99 4.96
C GLY A 360 -19.73 -8.28 3.67
N GLY A 361 -20.03 -6.99 3.52
CA GLY A 361 -19.52 -6.17 2.41
C GLY A 361 -18.04 -5.83 2.61
N ASN A 362 -17.31 -5.76 1.50
CA ASN A 362 -15.91 -5.35 1.48
C ASN A 362 -15.83 -3.93 0.93
N THR A 363 -14.95 -3.12 1.52
CA THR A 363 -14.75 -1.76 1.06
C THR A 363 -13.26 -1.41 1.00
N LEU A 364 -12.94 -0.62 -0.02
CA LEU A 364 -11.65 0.02 -0.22
C LEU A 364 -11.84 1.53 -0.25
N PHE A 365 -10.89 2.27 0.30
CA PHE A 365 -10.84 3.72 0.24
C PHE A 365 -9.60 4.17 -0.53
N VAL A 366 -9.74 5.18 -1.38
CA VAL A 366 -8.62 5.79 -2.09
C VAL A 366 -8.33 7.15 -1.46
N PHE A 367 -7.21 7.21 -0.76
CA PHE A 367 -6.66 8.45 -0.23
C PHE A 367 -5.93 9.21 -1.34
N LYS A 368 -5.95 10.54 -1.23
CA LYS A 368 -5.36 11.49 -2.16
C LYS A 368 -4.31 12.31 -1.39
N GLY A 369 -3.96 13.49 -1.90
CA GLY A 369 -2.90 14.32 -1.30
C GLY A 369 -1.47 13.91 -1.67
N MET A 370 -1.29 12.98 -2.61
CA MET A 370 0.01 12.51 -3.10
C MET A 370 0.12 12.57 -4.64
N VAL A 371 -0.63 13.48 -5.27
CA VAL A 371 -0.71 13.63 -6.74
C VAL A 371 -0.07 14.93 -7.17
N MET A 372 0.80 14.84 -8.17
CA MET A 372 1.57 16.00 -8.63
C MET A 372 1.12 16.58 -9.97
N GLY A 373 0.28 15.86 -10.70
CA GLY A 373 -0.10 16.24 -12.05
C GLY A 373 -1.26 15.43 -12.57
N TRP A 374 -2.07 16.08 -13.39
CA TRP A 374 -3.20 15.48 -14.08
C TRP A 374 -2.84 15.23 -15.55
N GLY A 375 -3.29 14.10 -16.08
CA GLY A 375 -3.21 13.75 -17.49
C GLY A 375 -1.91 13.10 -17.93
N GLY A 376 -1.84 12.70 -19.20
CA GLY A 376 -0.89 11.70 -19.69
C GLY A 376 -1.43 10.32 -19.36
N PHE A 377 -2.03 9.65 -20.35
CA PHE A 377 -2.59 8.30 -20.23
C PHE A 377 -1.81 7.34 -21.12
N ASP A 378 -0.55 7.65 -21.39
CA ASP A 378 0.36 6.80 -22.15
C ASP A 378 1.48 6.37 -21.21
N PRO A 379 1.85 5.09 -21.15
CA PRO A 379 2.93 4.67 -20.28
C PRO A 379 4.22 5.29 -20.79
N MET A 380 4.85 6.13 -19.98
CA MET A 380 6.16 6.68 -20.28
C MET A 380 7.18 5.68 -19.74
N LEU A 381 7.89 4.93 -20.57
CA LEU A 381 9.04 4.16 -20.09
C LEU A 381 10.30 4.98 -20.37
N VAL A 382 10.91 5.51 -19.31
CA VAL A 382 12.15 6.29 -19.40
C VAL A 382 13.22 5.55 -18.62
N THR A 383 14.24 5.10 -19.34
CA THR A 383 15.38 4.36 -18.77
C THR A 383 16.62 5.23 -18.55
N ASP A 384 16.59 6.48 -18.99
CA ASP A 384 17.71 7.42 -18.84
C ASP A 384 17.70 8.05 -17.44
N GLU A 385 18.67 7.69 -16.61
CA GLU A 385 18.81 8.17 -15.24
C GLU A 385 19.04 9.68 -15.14
N VAL A 386 19.68 10.31 -16.12
CA VAL A 386 19.89 11.77 -16.14
C VAL A 386 18.54 12.46 -16.32
N VAL A 387 17.72 11.95 -17.25
CA VAL A 387 16.37 12.47 -17.48
C VAL A 387 15.49 12.27 -16.25
N LEU A 388 15.47 11.07 -15.66
CA LEU A 388 14.69 10.78 -14.45
C LEU A 388 15.10 11.66 -13.26
N THR A 389 16.40 11.85 -13.06
CA THR A 389 16.94 12.69 -11.98
C THR A 389 16.53 14.16 -12.17
N GLU A 390 16.61 14.68 -13.40
CA GLU A 390 16.22 16.05 -13.69
C GLU A 390 14.70 16.26 -13.56
N LEU A 391 13.89 15.29 -13.99
CA LEU A 391 12.45 15.29 -13.77
C LEU A 391 12.13 15.31 -12.27
N ALA A 392 12.79 14.47 -11.46
CA ALA A 392 12.56 14.41 -10.02
C ALA A 392 12.96 15.72 -9.33
N ARG A 393 14.06 16.35 -9.78
CA ARG A 393 14.48 17.66 -9.29
C ARG A 393 13.44 18.75 -9.60
N LYS A 394 12.89 18.77 -10.82
CA LYS A 394 11.81 19.71 -11.18
C LYS A 394 10.55 19.45 -10.35
N ARG A 395 10.22 18.19 -10.12
CA ARG A 395 9.03 17.77 -9.37
C ARG A 395 9.09 18.12 -7.89
N ALA A 396 10.29 18.21 -7.30
CA ALA A 396 10.47 18.60 -5.91
C ALA A 396 9.79 19.94 -5.55
N GLN A 397 9.71 20.89 -6.48
CA GLN A 397 9.01 22.16 -6.24
C GLN A 397 7.50 21.97 -6.06
N SER A 398 6.89 21.07 -6.81
CA SER A 398 5.48 20.74 -6.68
C SER A 398 5.20 19.99 -5.37
N TRP A 399 6.18 19.26 -4.84
CA TRP A 399 6.06 18.53 -3.57
C TRP A 399 6.02 19.45 -2.35
N LEU A 400 6.59 20.65 -2.45
CA LEU A 400 6.69 21.57 -1.32
C LEU A 400 5.35 21.87 -0.63
N PRO A 401 4.30 22.36 -1.33
CA PRO A 401 3.01 22.61 -0.69
C PRO A 401 2.33 21.34 -0.17
N LEU A 402 2.46 20.21 -0.88
CA LEU A 402 1.87 18.95 -0.43
C LEU A 402 2.55 18.45 0.86
N GLU A 403 3.87 18.44 0.89
CA GLU A 403 4.61 18.00 2.08
C GLU A 403 4.36 18.91 3.28
N THR A 404 4.29 20.23 3.09
CA THR A 404 3.88 21.17 4.14
C THR A 404 2.51 20.81 4.70
N GLY A 405 1.51 20.63 3.83
CA GLY A 405 0.17 20.24 4.27
C GLY A 405 0.14 18.87 4.96
N TRP A 406 0.92 17.90 4.50
CA TRP A 406 1.07 16.60 5.18
C TRP A 406 1.68 16.74 6.58
N ARG A 407 2.72 17.55 6.75
CA ARG A 407 3.33 17.76 8.07
C ARG A 407 2.38 18.39 9.07
N GLU A 408 1.59 19.34 8.61
CA GLU A 408 0.59 20.02 9.45
C GLU A 408 -0.61 19.11 9.76
N ASN A 409 -1.01 18.25 8.82
CA ASN A 409 -2.31 17.58 8.85
C ASN A 409 -2.26 16.04 8.85
N ALA A 410 -1.09 15.41 8.90
CA ALA A 410 -0.95 13.94 8.94
C ALA A 410 -1.75 13.30 10.09
N GLY A 411 -1.92 14.01 11.21
CA GLY A 411 -2.75 13.53 12.32
C GLY A 411 -4.19 13.17 11.92
N TYR A 412 -4.78 13.91 10.96
CA TYR A 412 -6.11 13.61 10.41
C TYR A 412 -6.11 12.33 9.57
N GLU A 413 -5.05 12.10 8.78
CA GLU A 413 -4.92 10.88 8.00
C GLU A 413 -4.79 9.66 8.92
N PHE A 414 -3.92 9.72 9.93
CA PHE A 414 -3.76 8.65 10.92
C PHE A 414 -5.08 8.40 11.66
N GLN A 415 -5.82 9.46 12.00
CA GLN A 415 -7.15 9.32 12.59
C GLN A 415 -8.14 8.63 11.65
N MET A 416 -8.13 8.95 10.36
CA MET A 416 -8.98 8.30 9.36
C MET A 416 -8.62 6.81 9.24
N VAL A 417 -7.34 6.44 9.25
CA VAL A 417 -6.93 5.03 9.21
C VAL A 417 -7.42 4.29 10.47
N ARG A 418 -7.33 4.88 11.66
CA ARG A 418 -7.91 4.29 12.89
C ARG A 418 -9.42 4.10 12.78
N ILE A 419 -10.12 5.03 12.14
CA ILE A 419 -11.57 4.90 11.90
C ILE A 419 -11.83 3.72 10.97
N ILE A 420 -11.09 3.63 9.86
CA ILE A 420 -11.21 2.52 8.89
C ILE A 420 -10.92 1.18 9.56
N GLU A 421 -9.82 1.08 10.30
CA GLU A 421 -9.42 -0.10 11.08
C GLU A 421 -10.56 -0.63 11.95
N ASN A 422 -11.35 0.26 12.55
CA ASN A 422 -12.43 -0.11 13.48
C ASN A 422 -13.81 -0.30 12.81
N LEU A 423 -13.93 -0.12 11.49
CA LEU A 423 -15.20 -0.35 10.78
C LEU A 423 -15.67 -1.80 10.92
N PRO A 424 -16.96 -2.12 11.10
CA PRO A 424 -17.42 -3.49 11.32
C PRO A 424 -17.53 -4.31 10.02
N ILE A 425 -16.45 -4.41 9.24
CA ILE A 425 -16.38 -5.11 7.96
C ILE A 425 -15.23 -6.13 7.93
N PRO A 426 -15.38 -7.25 7.19
CA PRO A 426 -14.43 -8.35 7.22
C PRO A 426 -13.09 -7.99 6.55
N GLU A 427 -13.12 -7.34 5.39
CA GLU A 427 -11.92 -6.88 4.69
C GLU A 427 -11.93 -5.38 4.48
N ARG A 428 -10.74 -4.79 4.64
CA ARG A 428 -10.48 -3.36 4.51
C ARG A 428 -9.25 -3.18 3.65
N ALA A 429 -9.35 -2.28 2.69
CA ALA A 429 -8.22 -1.89 1.87
C ALA A 429 -8.12 -0.38 1.80
N VAL A 430 -6.89 0.14 1.72
CA VAL A 430 -6.64 1.56 1.51
C VAL A 430 -5.55 1.73 0.48
N TYR A 431 -5.85 2.46 -0.59
CA TYR A 431 -4.87 2.84 -1.60
C TYR A 431 -4.58 4.32 -1.55
N GLY A 432 -3.33 4.69 -1.79
CA GLY A 432 -2.93 6.06 -2.03
C GLY A 432 -2.94 6.32 -3.53
N LEU A 433 -3.66 7.34 -3.97
CA LEU A 433 -3.56 7.82 -5.33
C LEU A 433 -2.24 8.58 -5.48
N VAL A 434 -1.29 7.94 -6.17
CA VAL A 434 0.08 8.42 -6.39
C VAL A 434 0.33 8.47 -7.90
N GLU A 435 0.23 9.66 -8.48
CA GLU A 435 0.45 9.91 -9.91
C GLU A 435 1.42 11.06 -10.13
N ASP A 436 2.31 10.91 -11.12
CA ASP A 436 3.31 11.91 -11.51
C ASP A 436 4.23 12.31 -10.34
N ALA A 437 4.26 11.45 -9.32
CA ALA A 437 5.02 11.59 -8.10
C ALA A 437 6.52 11.42 -8.32
N LEU A 438 6.93 10.69 -9.38
CA LEU A 438 8.29 10.17 -9.54
C LEU A 438 8.72 9.36 -8.31
N PHE A 439 7.78 8.60 -7.73
CA PHE A 439 8.04 7.76 -6.58
C PHE A 439 9.01 6.63 -6.92
N GLU A 440 9.10 6.22 -8.18
CA GLU A 440 10.12 5.33 -8.74
C GLU A 440 11.55 5.91 -8.68
N VAL A 441 11.69 7.23 -8.57
CA VAL A 441 13.00 7.90 -8.47
C VAL A 441 13.36 8.26 -7.04
N ARG A 442 12.40 8.80 -6.28
CA ARG A 442 12.59 9.29 -4.91
C ARG A 442 11.44 8.85 -4.02
N GLN A 443 11.77 8.36 -2.82
CA GLN A 443 10.75 7.99 -1.84
C GLN A 443 10.33 9.23 -1.07
N TRP A 444 9.27 9.90 -1.52
CA TRP A 444 8.83 11.16 -0.92
C TRP A 444 8.21 10.96 0.45
N LEU A 445 8.53 11.84 1.40
CA LEU A 445 8.05 11.78 2.78
C LEU A 445 6.52 11.56 2.89
N PRO A 446 5.64 12.25 2.13
CA PRO A 446 4.19 12.01 2.22
C PRO A 446 3.77 10.57 1.90
N VAL A 447 4.38 9.94 0.89
CA VAL A 447 4.06 8.56 0.51
C VAL A 447 4.57 7.56 1.54
N ALA A 448 5.74 7.83 2.13
CA ALA A 448 6.28 7.06 3.24
C ALA A 448 5.42 7.16 4.51
N LEU A 449 4.97 8.37 4.87
CA LEU A 449 4.05 8.59 5.99
C LEU A 449 2.72 7.86 5.79
N PHE A 450 2.16 7.93 4.59
CA PHE A 450 0.98 7.17 4.21
C PHE A 450 1.20 5.66 4.34
N ALA A 451 2.37 5.14 3.94
CA ALA A 451 2.67 3.72 4.12
C ALA A 451 2.68 3.31 5.60
N GLU A 452 3.31 4.14 6.44
CA GLU A 452 3.44 3.90 7.87
C GLU A 452 2.11 4.06 8.63
N SER A 453 1.23 4.96 8.20
CA SER A 453 -0.12 5.07 8.78
C SER A 453 -0.93 3.78 8.58
N LEU A 454 -0.84 3.17 7.39
CA LEU A 454 -1.50 1.89 7.09
C LEU A 454 -0.88 0.71 7.82
N TRP A 455 0.43 0.82 8.12
CA TRP A 455 1.13 -0.18 8.90
C TRP A 455 0.72 -0.11 10.37
N ASN A 456 0.88 1.05 11.01
CA ASN A 456 0.48 1.27 12.40
C ASN A 456 0.00 2.73 12.61
N PRO A 457 -1.32 2.98 12.62
CA PRO A 457 -1.88 4.32 12.74
C PRO A 457 -1.89 4.85 14.19
N HIS A 458 -1.32 4.10 15.14
CA HIS A 458 -1.23 4.48 16.56
C HIS A 458 0.15 5.03 16.94
N ARG A 459 1.10 5.07 15.98
CA ARG A 459 2.41 5.73 16.16
C ARG A 459 2.23 7.24 16.35
N ASP A 460 3.10 7.83 17.16
CA ASP A 460 3.15 9.30 17.34
C ASP A 460 3.55 9.96 16.02
N THR A 461 2.68 10.80 15.47
CA THR A 461 2.87 11.37 14.13
C THR A 461 4.09 12.28 14.05
N GLU A 462 4.35 13.11 15.07
CA GLU A 462 5.51 14.02 15.06
C GLU A 462 6.84 13.26 15.16
N GLY A 463 6.92 12.28 16.07
CA GLY A 463 8.08 11.40 16.19
C GLY A 463 8.33 10.58 14.94
N LEU A 464 7.26 10.09 14.30
CA LEU A 464 7.35 9.32 13.07
C LEU A 464 7.84 10.16 11.89
N ILE A 465 7.39 11.41 11.74
CA ILE A 465 7.90 12.32 10.71
C ILE A 465 9.42 12.47 10.84
N LYS A 466 9.90 12.80 12.05
CA LYS A 466 11.34 12.95 12.32
C LYS A 466 12.12 11.67 12.05
N HIS A 467 11.52 10.53 12.38
CA HIS A 467 12.14 9.24 12.13
C HIS A 467 12.27 8.97 10.61
N ILE A 468 11.19 9.11 9.84
CA ILE A 468 11.16 8.84 8.41
C ILE A 468 12.11 9.78 7.64
N GLU A 469 12.27 11.04 8.06
CA GLU A 469 13.25 11.97 7.48
C GLU A 469 14.70 11.48 7.57
N ASN A 470 15.01 10.64 8.55
CA ASN A 470 16.35 10.08 8.74
C ASN A 470 16.56 8.76 7.99
N VAL A 471 15.54 8.23 7.32
CA VAL A 471 15.66 7.04 6.49
C VAL A 471 16.44 7.40 5.20
N PRO A 472 17.56 6.71 4.87
CA PRO A 472 18.52 7.16 3.86
C PRO A 472 17.98 7.43 2.45
N ASP A 473 16.91 6.75 2.02
CA ASP A 473 16.33 6.89 0.69
C ASP A 473 15.07 7.79 0.65
N VAL A 474 14.64 8.30 1.81
CA VAL A 474 13.52 9.24 1.89
C VAL A 474 13.97 10.64 1.50
N VAL A 475 13.13 11.32 0.74
CA VAL A 475 13.33 12.72 0.38
C VAL A 475 12.24 13.57 1.02
N SER A 476 12.69 14.49 1.86
CA SER A 476 11.94 15.64 2.36
C SER A 476 12.34 16.90 1.57
N VAL A 477 11.34 17.68 1.15
CA VAL A 477 11.54 19.00 0.52
C VAL A 477 11.33 20.17 1.48
N VAL A 478 10.75 19.93 2.67
CA VAL A 478 10.64 20.91 3.75
C VAL A 478 11.79 20.67 4.73
N ARG A 479 12.72 21.63 4.84
CA ARG A 479 13.87 21.55 5.75
C ARG A 479 13.85 22.65 6.79
#